data_AF-A0A9N9PUF4-F1
#
_entry.id   AF-A0A9N9PUF4-F1
#
_cell.length_a   1.000
_cell.length_b   1.000
_cell.length_c   1.000
_cell.angle_alpha   90.00
_cell.angle_beta   90.00
_cell.angle_gamma   90.00
#
_symmetry.space_group_name_H-M   'P 1'
#
loop_
_entity.id
_entity.type
_entity.pdbx_description
1 polymer ?
#
loop_
_entity_poly.entity_id
_entity_poly.type
_entity_poly.pdbx_seq_one_letter_code
_entity_poly.pdbx_strand_id
1 'polypeptide(L)'
;MVIIAGSPQKCCEGVSFADFLVKANFDIIANFEVSRSDIDHHYAVVEYEAKPFVDSYWQLTSNDTREAIESQRYAAHGDGLFGNVVGDTLGMIRLPNDVASEFQKQLPADRPAAGCIHLLCRTLHKWQPETPGSIELASADYRDTLLIYTNY
;
A
#
# COMPACT_ATOMS: atom_id res chain seq x y z
N MET A 1 22.24 4.23 -24.35
CA MET A 1 21.19 3.50 -23.60
C MET A 1 19.92 4.32 -23.73
N VAL A 2 18.85 3.73 -24.25
CA VAL A 2 17.59 4.44 -24.53
C VAL A 2 16.69 4.33 -23.32
N ILE A 3 16.26 5.46 -22.76
CA ILE A 3 15.31 5.49 -21.64
C ILE A 3 14.01 6.12 -22.12
N ILE A 4 12.90 5.40 -21.95
CA ILE A 4 11.55 5.99 -22.00
C ILE A 4 11.33 6.65 -20.63
N ALA A 5 11.24 7.98 -20.62
CA ALA A 5 11.22 8.78 -19.41
C ALA A 5 9.87 8.70 -18.69
N GLY A 6 9.70 7.66 -17.87
CA GLY A 6 8.55 7.44 -17.01
C GLY A 6 8.79 7.83 -15.54
N SER A 7 9.24 9.05 -15.21
CA SER A 7 9.55 9.43 -13.82
C SER A 7 9.06 10.85 -13.45
N PRO A 8 8.63 11.09 -12.19
CA PRO A 8 8.04 12.36 -11.78
C PRO A 8 8.99 13.54 -11.96
N GLN A 9 8.40 14.70 -12.26
CA GLN A 9 9.03 15.91 -12.82
C GLN A 9 10.28 16.48 -12.11
N LYS A 10 10.74 15.95 -10.98
CA LYS A 10 11.96 16.39 -10.29
C LYS A 10 12.88 15.19 -10.10
N CYS A 11 14.08 15.33 -10.63
CA CYS A 11 15.18 14.42 -10.37
C CYS A 11 16.23 15.25 -9.66
N CYS A 12 16.29 15.10 -8.34
CA CYS A 12 17.08 15.92 -7.44
C CYS A 12 16.57 17.37 -7.30
N GLU A 13 16.87 18.02 -6.17
CA GLU A 13 16.40 19.38 -5.84
C GLU A 13 16.65 20.37 -6.99
N GLY A 14 15.56 20.93 -7.53
CA GLY A 14 15.59 22.03 -8.50
C GLY A 14 15.91 21.66 -9.95
N VAL A 15 16.11 20.38 -10.28
CA VAL A 15 16.43 19.93 -11.65
C VAL A 15 15.29 19.07 -12.20
N SER A 16 14.81 19.38 -13.41
CA SER A 16 13.81 18.54 -14.06
C SER A 16 14.42 17.21 -14.49
N PHE A 17 13.62 16.14 -14.55
CA PHE A 17 14.13 14.84 -15.02
C PHE A 17 14.72 14.92 -16.43
N ALA A 18 14.15 15.77 -17.31
CA ALA A 18 14.70 16.03 -18.63
C ALA A 18 16.11 16.67 -18.57
N ASP A 19 16.27 17.73 -17.77
CA ASP A 19 17.58 18.40 -17.60
C ASP A 19 18.63 17.45 -17.03
N PHE A 20 18.21 16.57 -16.13
CA PHE A 20 19.05 15.53 -15.58
C PHE A 20 19.47 14.49 -16.63
N LEU A 21 18.55 14.01 -17.47
CA LEU A 21 18.86 13.04 -18.52
C LEU A 21 19.85 13.63 -19.54
N VAL A 22 19.67 14.90 -19.91
CA VAL A 22 20.61 15.64 -20.75
C VAL A 22 21.98 15.73 -20.07
N LYS A 23 22.04 16.09 -18.79
CA LYS A 23 23.30 16.18 -18.03
C LYS A 23 24.00 14.83 -17.87
N ALA A 24 23.24 13.75 -17.80
CA ALA A 24 23.73 12.37 -17.72
C ALA A 24 24.01 11.74 -19.11
N ASN A 25 23.92 12.52 -20.19
CA ASN A 25 24.21 12.10 -21.57
C ASN A 25 23.29 10.96 -22.06
N PHE A 26 22.04 10.97 -21.62
CA PHE A 26 20.98 10.11 -22.16
C PHE A 26 20.21 10.84 -23.26
N ASP A 27 19.95 10.13 -24.35
CA ASP A 27 19.06 10.61 -25.41
C ASP A 27 17.60 10.53 -24.96
N ILE A 28 16.91 11.68 -24.94
CA ILE A 28 15.49 11.75 -24.61
C ILE A 28 14.67 11.46 -25.86
N ILE A 29 13.99 10.32 -25.88
CA ILE A 29 13.15 9.91 -27.03
C ILE A 29 11.69 10.39 -26.87
N ALA A 30 11.24 10.59 -25.64
CA ALA A 30 9.95 11.18 -25.33
C ALA A 30 10.01 11.87 -23.97
N ASN A 31 9.41 13.06 -23.87
CA ASN A 31 9.22 13.78 -22.61
C ASN A 31 7.72 13.86 -22.34
N PHE A 32 7.25 13.10 -21.36
CA PHE A 32 5.86 13.12 -20.92
C PHE A 32 5.81 13.33 -19.41
N GLU A 33 4.79 14.05 -18.97
CA GLU A 33 4.53 14.25 -17.55
C GLU A 33 4.10 12.91 -16.93
N VAL A 34 4.95 12.36 -16.08
CA VAL A 34 4.62 11.17 -15.29
C VAL A 34 4.05 11.67 -13.98
N SER A 35 2.81 11.26 -13.70
CA SER A 35 1.97 11.87 -12.68
C SER A 35 2.62 11.80 -11.29
N ARG A 36 2.61 12.95 -10.60
CA ARG A 36 2.85 13.05 -9.15
C ARG A 36 1.58 12.71 -8.38
N SER A 37 1.03 11.54 -8.62
CA SER A 37 -0.22 11.11 -7.99
C SER A 37 -0.07 9.70 -7.47
N ASP A 38 0.96 9.47 -6.66
CA ASP A 38 1.04 8.22 -5.91
C ASP A 38 -0.11 8.23 -4.89
N ILE A 39 -1.10 7.39 -5.13
CA ILE A 39 -2.29 7.27 -4.29
C ILE A 39 -2.26 5.86 -3.72
N ASP A 40 -2.13 5.78 -2.40
CA ASP A 40 -2.10 4.52 -1.69
C ASP A 40 -3.00 4.59 -0.45
N HIS A 41 -3.44 3.43 0.03
CA HIS A 41 -4.33 3.32 1.17
C HIS A 41 -3.53 3.49 2.47
N HIS A 42 -3.68 4.65 3.11
CA HIS A 42 -3.13 4.86 4.45
C HIS A 42 -3.74 3.82 5.38
N TYR A 43 -2.94 3.02 6.07
CA TYR A 43 -3.46 2.03 7.01
C TYR A 43 -2.92 2.22 8.42
N ALA A 44 -3.78 1.96 9.40
CA ALA A 44 -3.43 1.88 10.80
C ALA A 44 -3.72 0.46 11.30
N VAL A 45 -2.77 -0.15 11.99
CA VAL A 45 -2.96 -1.46 12.61
C VAL A 45 -3.57 -1.26 14.00
N VAL A 46 -4.66 -1.96 14.27
CA VAL A 46 -5.28 -2.04 15.60
C VAL A 46 -5.25 -3.51 16.01
N GLU A 47 -4.66 -3.82 17.15
CA GLU A 47 -4.57 -5.21 17.59
C GLU A 47 -5.43 -5.44 18.84
N TYR A 48 -6.14 -6.56 18.85
CA TYR A 48 -6.97 -6.99 19.97
C TYR A 48 -6.46 -8.32 20.51
N GLU A 49 -6.54 -8.49 21.82
CA GLU A 49 -6.22 -9.78 22.45
C GLU A 49 -7.32 -10.80 22.11
N ALA A 50 -6.93 -11.87 21.41
CA ALA A 50 -7.80 -13.01 21.14
C ALA A 50 -7.79 -13.98 22.32
N LYS A 51 -8.90 -14.69 22.54
CA LYS A 51 -8.92 -15.80 23.51
C LYS A 51 -7.99 -16.93 23.02
N PRO A 52 -7.34 -17.70 23.90
CA PRO A 52 -6.37 -18.72 23.50
C PRO A 52 -6.89 -19.80 22.54
N PHE A 53 -8.20 -20.05 22.55
CA PHE A 53 -8.84 -21.04 21.69
C PHE A 53 -9.27 -20.51 20.32
N VAL A 54 -9.12 -19.19 20.07
CA VAL A 54 -9.40 -18.60 18.76
C VAL A 54 -8.16 -18.78 17.91
N ASP A 55 -8.33 -19.51 16.81
CA ASP A 55 -7.27 -19.65 15.83
C ASP A 55 -6.90 -18.28 15.27
N SER A 56 -5.60 -18.00 15.21
CA SER A 56 -5.09 -16.74 14.67
C SER A 56 -3.78 -16.97 13.94
N TYR A 57 -3.49 -16.11 12.96
CA TYR A 57 -2.22 -16.17 12.24
C TYR A 57 -1.02 -16.00 13.18
N TRP A 58 -1.17 -15.28 14.30
CA TRP A 58 -0.12 -15.18 15.32
C TRP A 58 0.31 -16.57 15.82
N GLN A 59 -0.65 -17.46 16.13
CA GLN A 59 -0.35 -18.83 16.58
C GLN A 59 0.42 -19.64 15.54
N LEU A 60 0.24 -19.40 14.23
CA LEU A 60 1.07 -20.03 13.21
C LEU A 60 2.51 -19.50 13.25
N THR A 61 2.68 -18.19 13.39
CA THR A 61 4.00 -17.53 13.29
C THR A 61 4.84 -17.57 14.57
N SER A 62 4.24 -17.84 15.73
CA SER A 62 4.90 -17.75 17.03
C SER A 62 4.87 -19.06 17.83
N ASN A 63 4.39 -20.15 17.25
CA ASN A 63 4.33 -21.46 17.89
C ASN A 63 4.66 -22.58 16.88
N ASP A 64 5.92 -23.01 16.90
CA ASP A 64 6.47 -24.06 16.02
C ASP A 64 5.66 -25.37 16.08
N THR A 65 5.08 -25.70 17.25
CA THR A 65 4.24 -26.90 17.37
C THR A 65 2.94 -26.74 16.58
N ARG A 66 2.30 -25.57 16.67
CA ARG A 66 1.07 -25.29 15.90
C ARG A 66 1.37 -25.21 14.40
N GLU A 67 2.46 -24.57 14.02
CA GLU A 67 2.92 -24.50 12.63
C GLU A 67 3.07 -25.91 12.04
N ALA A 68 3.83 -26.80 12.70
CA ALA A 68 4.07 -28.15 12.21
C ALA A 68 2.78 -28.97 12.03
N ILE A 69 1.81 -28.82 12.95
CA ILE A 69 0.50 -29.47 12.86
C ILE A 69 -0.27 -28.96 11.63
N GLU A 70 -0.33 -27.64 11.45
CA GLU A 70 -1.06 -27.02 10.34
C GLU A 70 -0.39 -27.29 9.00
N SER A 71 0.95 -27.36 8.93
CA SER A 71 1.66 -27.74 7.70
C SER A 71 1.34 -29.16 7.26
N GLN A 72 1.32 -30.12 8.19
CA GLN A 72 0.95 -31.50 7.89
C GLN A 72 -0.51 -31.60 7.43
N ARG A 73 -1.41 -30.90 8.12
CA ARG A 73 -2.83 -30.83 7.77
C ARG A 73 -3.04 -30.27 6.37
N TYR A 74 -2.40 -29.13 6.06
CA TYR A 74 -2.47 -28.52 4.74
C TYR A 74 -1.89 -29.42 3.66
N ALA A 75 -0.76 -30.08 3.91
CA ALA A 75 -0.16 -31.02 2.95
C ALA A 75 -1.07 -32.24 2.65
N ALA A 76 -1.84 -32.70 3.65
CA ALA A 76 -2.73 -33.85 3.50
C ALA A 76 -4.06 -33.51 2.81
N HIS A 77 -4.62 -32.33 3.08
CA HIS A 77 -6.02 -32.02 2.75
C HIS A 77 -6.23 -30.65 2.10
N GLY A 78 -5.22 -29.78 2.07
CA GLY A 78 -5.33 -28.40 1.60
C GLY A 78 -6.17 -27.50 2.52
N ASP A 79 -6.46 -27.94 3.75
CA ASP A 79 -7.30 -27.23 4.71
C ASP A 79 -6.50 -26.76 5.95
N GLY A 80 -7.21 -26.30 6.98
CA GLY A 80 -6.60 -25.74 8.18
C GLY A 80 -6.21 -24.27 8.01
N LEU A 81 -5.39 -23.75 8.92
CA LEU A 81 -5.07 -22.31 8.94
C LEU A 81 -4.23 -21.87 7.75
N PHE A 82 -3.36 -22.72 7.22
CA PHE A 82 -2.63 -22.43 5.98
C PHE A 82 -3.49 -22.48 4.71
N GLY A 83 -4.66 -23.12 4.76
CA GLY A 83 -5.62 -23.14 3.66
C GLY A 83 -6.55 -21.93 3.61
N ASN A 84 -6.49 -21.04 4.61
CA ASN A 84 -7.32 -19.85 4.68
C ASN A 84 -6.53 -18.59 4.33
N VAL A 85 -7.23 -17.62 3.72
CA VAL A 85 -6.67 -16.29 3.48
C VAL A 85 -6.75 -15.49 4.78
N VAL A 86 -5.64 -14.88 5.19
CA VAL A 86 -5.64 -13.89 6.26
C VAL A 86 -6.40 -12.65 5.75
N GLY A 87 -7.53 -12.32 6.36
CA GLY A 87 -8.39 -11.22 5.90
C GLY A 87 -9.64 -11.68 5.16
N ASP A 88 -10.20 -12.82 5.53
CA ASP A 88 -11.40 -13.43 4.92
C ASP A 88 -12.68 -12.58 5.03
N THR A 89 -12.69 -11.60 5.92
CA THR A 89 -13.81 -10.67 6.12
C THR A 89 -13.36 -9.24 5.88
N LEU A 90 -14.03 -8.54 4.97
CA LEU A 90 -13.80 -7.12 4.70
C LEU A 90 -15.06 -6.31 4.99
N GLY A 91 -14.90 -5.21 5.71
CA GLY A 91 -15.92 -4.21 5.92
C GLY A 91 -15.52 -2.91 5.23
N MET A 92 -16.46 -2.26 4.56
CA MET A 92 -16.25 -0.91 4.01
C MET A 92 -17.30 0.02 4.61
N ILE A 93 -16.87 1.22 5.01
CA ILE A 93 -17.75 2.18 5.65
C ILE A 93 -17.65 3.54 4.98
N ARG A 94 -18.80 4.22 4.89
CA ARG A 94 -18.87 5.65 4.63
C ARG A 94 -18.90 6.37 5.96
N LEU A 95 -18.14 7.47 6.08
CA LEU A 95 -18.21 8.30 7.27
C LEU A 95 -19.52 9.09 7.28
N PRO A 96 -20.18 9.20 8.44
CA PRO A 96 -21.29 10.13 8.63
C PRO A 96 -20.90 11.58 8.30
N ASN A 97 -21.84 12.38 7.78
CA ASN A 97 -21.57 13.74 7.28
C ASN A 97 -21.06 14.71 8.36
N ASP A 98 -21.37 14.46 9.63
CA ASP A 98 -20.93 15.27 10.77
C ASP A 98 -19.45 15.04 11.14
N VAL A 99 -18.87 13.89 10.76
CA VAL A 99 -17.45 13.55 11.00
C VAL A 99 -16.61 13.46 9.73
N ALA A 100 -17.22 13.51 8.55
CA ALA A 100 -16.51 13.49 7.26
C ALA A 100 -15.83 14.84 6.95
N SER A 101 -14.68 14.79 6.29
CA SER A 101 -14.04 15.96 5.65
C SER A 101 -14.84 16.43 4.43
N GLU A 102 -14.59 17.66 3.97
CA GLU A 102 -15.23 18.20 2.74
C GLU A 102 -14.89 17.35 1.50
N PHE A 103 -13.65 16.89 1.37
CA PHE A 103 -13.25 15.96 0.31
C PHE A 103 -14.12 14.68 0.31
N GLN A 104 -14.31 14.06 1.48
CA GLN A 104 -15.09 12.84 1.60
C GLN A 104 -16.59 13.05 1.33
N LYS A 105 -17.13 14.22 1.65
CA LYS A 105 -18.53 14.58 1.35
C LYS A 105 -18.79 14.70 -0.15
N GLN A 106 -17.79 15.13 -0.92
CA GLN A 106 -17.89 15.29 -2.37
C GLN A 106 -17.77 13.97 -3.15
N LEU A 107 -17.31 12.89 -2.50
CA LEU A 107 -17.22 11.58 -3.14
C LEU A 107 -18.62 11.03 -3.48
N PRO A 108 -18.77 10.33 -4.63
CA PRO A 108 -20.01 9.65 -4.99
C PRO A 108 -20.54 8.76 -3.87
N ALA A 109 -21.87 8.60 -3.79
CA ALA A 109 -22.54 7.94 -2.66
C ALA A 109 -22.10 6.48 -2.42
N ASP A 110 -21.67 5.79 -3.47
CA ASP A 110 -21.18 4.41 -3.47
C ASP A 110 -19.69 4.29 -3.09
N ARG A 111 -18.99 5.40 -2.90
CA ARG A 111 -17.57 5.40 -2.51
C ARG A 111 -17.41 5.32 -0.99
N PRO A 112 -16.72 4.29 -0.48
CA PRO A 112 -16.39 4.21 0.93
C PRO A 112 -15.27 5.17 1.28
N ALA A 113 -15.28 5.66 2.51
CA ALA A 113 -14.25 6.54 3.04
C ALA A 113 -13.14 5.74 3.74
N ALA A 114 -13.51 4.63 4.38
CA ALA A 114 -12.59 3.73 5.05
C ALA A 114 -12.96 2.26 4.83
N GLY A 115 -11.95 1.40 4.89
CA GLY A 115 -12.09 -0.05 4.85
C GLY A 115 -11.47 -0.68 6.09
N CYS A 116 -11.95 -1.87 6.45
CA CYS A 116 -11.43 -2.67 7.53
C CYS A 116 -11.26 -4.10 7.05
N ILE A 117 -10.09 -4.69 7.34
CA ILE A 117 -9.82 -6.11 7.09
C ILE A 117 -9.90 -6.83 8.45
N HIS A 118 -10.84 -7.76 8.54
CA HIS A 118 -11.42 -8.44 9.71
C HIS A 118 -12.45 -7.62 10.51
N LEU A 119 -13.59 -8.24 10.84
CA LEU A 119 -14.61 -7.67 11.74
C LEU A 119 -14.08 -7.32 13.15
N LEU A 120 -12.98 -7.96 13.57
CA LEU A 120 -12.15 -7.56 14.70
C LEU A 120 -10.99 -6.73 14.13
N CYS A 121 -11.26 -5.45 13.85
CA CYS A 121 -10.49 -4.65 12.91
C CYS A 121 -8.98 -4.68 13.16
N ARG A 122 -8.23 -5.49 12.39
CA ARG A 122 -6.77 -5.53 12.52
C ARG A 122 -6.12 -4.34 11.83
N THR A 123 -6.75 -3.86 10.77
CA THR A 123 -6.25 -2.74 9.95
C THR A 123 -7.39 -1.86 9.47
N LEU A 124 -7.29 -0.56 9.72
CA LEU A 124 -8.17 0.47 9.17
C LEU A 124 -7.45 1.15 8.01
N HIS A 125 -8.08 1.17 6.84
CA HIS A 125 -7.54 1.78 5.63
C HIS A 125 -8.35 3.02 5.26
N LYS A 126 -7.69 4.12 4.90
CA LYS A 126 -8.33 5.24 4.19
C LYS A 126 -8.42 4.86 2.71
N TRP A 127 -9.63 4.57 2.25
CA TRP A 127 -9.86 4.04 0.90
C TRP A 127 -9.76 5.12 -0.19
N GLN A 128 -10.00 6.37 0.19
CA GLN A 128 -9.95 7.53 -0.70
C GLN A 128 -9.09 8.61 -0.01
N PRO A 129 -7.76 8.53 -0.12
CA PRO A 129 -6.89 9.57 0.41
C PRO A 129 -7.06 10.86 -0.41
N GLU A 130 -6.91 11.99 0.27
CA GLU A 130 -7.01 13.32 -0.34
C GLU A 130 -5.64 13.78 -0.85
N THR A 131 -4.58 13.32 -0.20
CA THR A 131 -3.22 13.79 -0.42
C THR A 131 -2.47 12.81 -1.31
N PRO A 132 -2.03 13.22 -2.52
CA PRO A 132 -1.14 12.40 -3.32
C PRO A 132 0.29 12.44 -2.76
N GLY A 133 0.97 11.31 -2.84
CA GLY A 133 2.41 11.19 -2.70
C GLY A 133 3.16 11.45 -4.02
N SER A 134 4.48 11.35 -3.95
CA SER A 134 5.36 11.42 -5.12
C SER A 134 6.58 10.53 -4.94
N ILE A 135 7.13 10.06 -6.05
CA ILE A 135 8.37 9.30 -6.11
C ILE A 135 9.38 10.09 -6.93
N GLU A 136 10.63 10.20 -6.51
CA GLU A 136 11.68 10.89 -7.26
C GLU A 136 12.92 10.00 -7.35
N LEU A 137 13.74 10.18 -8.40
CA LEU A 137 15.05 9.53 -8.44
C LEU A 137 16.01 10.27 -7.50
N ALA A 138 16.76 9.52 -6.70
CA ALA A 138 17.83 10.10 -5.89
C ALA A 138 19.05 10.51 -6.73
N SER A 139 19.33 9.76 -7.81
CA SER A 139 20.48 10.00 -8.71
C SER A 139 20.28 9.37 -10.11
N ALA A 140 21.29 9.49 -10.98
CA ALA A 140 21.36 8.88 -12.32
C ALA A 140 21.72 7.40 -12.32
N ASP A 141 22.16 6.87 -11.19
CA ASP A 141 22.42 5.46 -11.06
C ASP A 141 21.10 4.71 -10.79
N TYR A 142 20.71 3.82 -11.70
CA TYR A 142 19.49 3.01 -11.55
C TYR A 142 19.53 2.05 -10.35
N ARG A 143 20.71 1.89 -9.73
CA ARG A 143 20.92 1.08 -8.52
C ARG A 143 20.66 1.88 -7.25
N ASP A 144 20.63 3.21 -7.34
CA ASP A 144 20.35 4.06 -6.19
C ASP A 144 18.86 4.02 -5.84
N THR A 145 18.58 4.05 -4.53
CA THR A 145 17.21 3.98 -4.01
C THR A 145 16.39 5.20 -4.44
N LEU A 146 15.11 4.99 -4.74
CA LEU A 146 14.15 6.06 -5.01
C LEU A 146 13.85 6.87 -3.75
N LEU A 147 13.61 8.17 -3.91
CA LEU A 147 13.03 9.02 -2.87
C LEU A 147 11.51 8.85 -2.92
N ILE A 148 10.91 8.33 -1.86
CA ILE A 148 9.46 8.10 -1.79
C ILE A 148 8.87 9.07 -0.76
N TYR A 149 7.96 9.92 -1.21
CA TYR A 149 7.24 10.89 -0.39
C TYR A 149 5.78 10.46 -0.31
N THR A 150 5.44 9.66 0.69
CA THR A 150 4.09 9.07 0.82
C THR A 150 3.02 10.08 1.22
N ASN A 151 3.42 11.22 1.81
CA ASN A 151 2.51 12.26 2.34
C ASN A 151 1.40 11.71 3.25
N TYR A 152 1.73 10.63 3.98
CA TYR A 152 0.91 10.01 5.02
C TYR A 152 0.90 10.81 6.32
#